data_AF-A0A915V7G0-F1
#
_entry.id   AF-A0A915V7G0-F1
#
_cell.length_a   1.000
_cell.length_b   1.000
_cell.length_c   1.000
_cell.angle_alpha   90.00
_cell.angle_beta   90.00
_cell.angle_gamma   90.00
#
_symmetry.space_group_name_H-M   'P 1'
#
loop_
_entity.id
_entity.type
_entity.pdbx_description
1 polymer ?
#
loop_
_entity_poly.entity_id
_entity_poly.type
_entity_poly.pdbx_seq_one_letter_code
_entity_poly.pdbx_strand_id
1 'polypeptide(L)'
;MPEPPAPAAPTYTVQRGLVVRQVEFTAQSQPVESVALSFVTEGKVQKVFKKPGDEVKQGEVIAELDVSDIRNQLRQAEIEFRTAQTILSNTLQSFTRTVQLAQLDVDQAQLKLDAAIARSKQPGISLAEKQAREAEAQFLEKDLERARLKLEDIGSSLDPTLVKNVETSRISIEALQDKLGRATLVAPFDGVLTELAVVVGMSSTPLERVAVVSKPGRIELVAELSSETSKELSVGQPVTVRLANNPEVIFGGVIQRVPAAGGARADRLVRIQVDEDAKLETGVKAIVTAMTGRRDDVLWIPASTVRTYRGRQFVVVQNPDGTQRRVDVKLGLTATDRVEVLDGLNEGDVVVAP
;
A
#
# COMPACT_ATOMS: atom_id res chain seq x y z
N MET A 1 39.04 -43.60 55.99
CA MET A 1 38.48 -42.25 56.24
C MET A 1 37.00 -42.34 55.97
N PRO A 2 36.10 -41.92 56.88
CA PRO A 2 34.69 -41.80 56.54
C PRO A 2 34.54 -40.75 55.43
N GLU A 3 33.67 -41.02 54.46
CA GLU A 3 33.34 -40.05 53.40
C GLU A 3 32.91 -38.72 54.05
N PRO A 4 33.38 -37.57 53.52
CA PRO A 4 32.89 -36.28 53.99
C PRO A 4 31.36 -36.24 53.85
N PRO A 5 30.63 -35.72 54.86
CA PRO A 5 29.18 -35.66 54.80
C PRO A 5 28.77 -34.90 53.54
N ALA A 6 27.84 -35.49 52.78
CA ALA A 6 27.29 -34.87 51.58
C ALA A 6 26.83 -33.44 51.90
N PRO A 7 27.07 -32.46 51.01
CA PRO A 7 26.66 -31.09 51.23
C PRO A 7 25.16 -31.06 51.51
N ALA A 8 24.76 -30.45 52.63
CA ALA A 8 23.36 -30.32 52.99
C ALA A 8 22.63 -29.55 51.87
N ALA A 9 21.60 -30.16 51.29
CA ALA A 9 20.81 -29.52 50.26
C ALA A 9 20.19 -28.23 50.81
N PRO A 10 20.18 -27.12 50.04
CA PRO A 10 19.65 -25.86 50.51
C PRO A 10 18.15 -25.98 50.83
N THR A 11 17.74 -25.41 51.95
CA THR A 11 16.36 -25.42 52.43
C THR A 11 15.72 -24.04 52.33
N TYR A 12 14.41 -24.00 52.06
CA TYR A 12 13.66 -22.77 51.88
C TYR A 12 12.35 -22.84 52.65
N THR A 13 12.01 -21.76 53.34
CA THR A 13 10.73 -21.66 54.06
C THR A 13 9.63 -21.15 53.13
N VAL A 14 8.51 -21.85 53.10
CA VAL A 14 7.28 -21.44 52.41
C VAL A 14 6.75 -20.19 53.10
N GLN A 15 6.60 -19.12 52.33
CA GLN A 15 6.09 -17.84 52.84
C GLN A 15 5.17 -17.21 51.80
N ARG A 16 4.33 -16.28 52.26
CA ARG A 16 3.53 -15.47 51.35
C ARG A 16 4.37 -14.39 50.68
N GLY A 17 4.06 -14.11 49.43
CA GLY A 17 4.76 -13.08 48.70
C GLY A 17 4.22 -12.86 47.29
N LEU A 18 4.90 -11.95 46.59
CA LEU A 18 4.62 -11.64 45.21
C LEU A 18 5.24 -12.70 44.28
N VAL A 19 4.43 -13.23 43.37
CA VAL A 19 4.88 -14.04 42.23
C VAL A 19 4.55 -13.27 40.95
N VAL A 20 5.58 -12.91 40.20
CA VAL A 20 5.46 -12.24 38.89
C VAL A 20 6.04 -13.16 37.83
N ARG A 21 5.21 -13.52 36.84
CA ARG A 21 5.68 -14.17 35.63
C ARG A 21 5.92 -13.13 34.57
N GLN A 22 7.12 -13.14 34.00
CA GLN A 22 7.53 -12.26 32.93
C GLN A 22 8.16 -13.06 31.80
N VAL A 23 8.03 -12.54 30.59
CA VAL A 23 8.63 -13.08 29.39
C VAL A 23 9.55 -12.01 28.83
N GLU A 24 10.80 -12.39 28.59
CA GLU A 24 11.80 -11.51 27.97
C GLU A 24 12.08 -11.96 26.55
N PHE A 25 12.13 -11.00 25.64
CA PHE A 25 12.45 -11.26 24.24
C PHE A 25 13.16 -10.07 23.60
N THR A 26 13.85 -10.33 22.50
CA THR A 26 14.55 -9.30 21.74
C THR A 26 13.64 -8.76 20.63
N ALA A 27 13.58 -7.45 20.51
CA ALA A 27 12.91 -6.73 19.43
C ALA A 27 13.90 -5.81 18.71
N GLN A 28 13.58 -5.43 17.48
CA GLN A 28 14.33 -4.45 16.71
C GLN A 28 13.45 -3.24 16.39
N SER A 29 14.00 -2.04 16.53
CA SER A 29 13.31 -0.78 16.23
C SER A 29 13.18 -0.56 14.74
N GLN A 30 11.99 -0.22 14.26
CA GLN A 30 11.70 0.10 12.87
C GLN A 30 10.73 1.30 12.78
N PRO A 31 10.77 2.10 11.70
CA PRO A 31 9.79 3.16 11.48
C PRO A 31 8.38 2.59 11.36
N VAL A 32 7.39 3.26 11.95
CA VAL A 32 5.97 2.86 11.89
C VAL A 32 5.42 3.01 10.46
N GLU A 33 5.86 4.05 9.76
CA GLU A 33 5.40 4.36 8.40
C GLU A 33 6.57 4.34 7.43
N SER A 34 6.68 3.24 6.67
CA SER A 34 7.62 3.09 5.56
C SER A 34 6.87 2.69 4.30
N VAL A 35 7.23 3.30 3.17
CA VAL A 35 6.70 2.94 1.86
C VAL A 35 7.84 2.51 0.96
N ALA A 36 7.70 1.30 0.43
CA ALA A 36 8.54 0.78 -0.63
C ALA A 36 8.17 1.44 -1.96
N LEU A 37 9.16 2.02 -2.62
CA LEU A 37 9.02 2.63 -3.93
C LEU A 37 9.59 1.72 -5.01
N SER A 38 8.92 1.71 -6.15
CA SER A 38 9.27 0.95 -7.33
C SER A 38 9.13 1.82 -8.58
N PHE A 39 9.96 1.61 -9.60
CA PHE A 39 9.64 2.15 -10.91
C PHE A 39 8.44 1.39 -11.52
N VAL A 40 7.54 2.13 -12.16
CA VAL A 40 6.34 1.56 -12.80
C VAL A 40 6.62 1.22 -14.27
N THR A 41 7.62 1.86 -14.88
CA THR A 41 8.08 1.55 -16.24
C THR A 41 9.45 0.89 -16.20
N GLU A 42 9.71 0.05 -17.19
CA GLU A 42 11.07 -0.42 -17.46
C GLU A 42 11.91 0.72 -18.06
N GLY A 43 13.21 0.68 -17.84
CA GLY A 43 14.15 1.65 -18.36
C GLY A 43 15.50 1.57 -17.68
N LYS A 44 16.50 2.24 -18.25
CA LYS A 44 17.83 2.33 -17.65
C LYS A 44 17.91 3.54 -16.74
N VAL A 45 18.47 3.41 -15.55
CA VAL A 45 18.63 4.53 -14.62
C VAL A 45 19.66 5.51 -15.19
N GLN A 46 19.25 6.75 -15.42
CA GLN A 46 20.11 7.80 -15.95
C GLN A 46 20.79 8.59 -14.83
N LYS A 47 20.04 8.93 -13.77
CA LYS A 47 20.53 9.75 -12.65
C LYS A 47 19.95 9.29 -11.33
N VAL A 48 20.74 9.44 -10.28
CA VAL A 48 20.36 9.23 -8.89
C VAL A 48 20.72 10.50 -8.12
N PHE A 49 19.73 11.13 -7.49
CA PHE A 49 19.88 12.44 -6.83
C PHE A 49 20.04 12.32 -5.31
N LYS A 50 19.60 11.21 -4.73
CA LYS A 50 19.59 10.97 -3.28
C LYS A 50 20.35 9.69 -2.93
N LYS A 51 20.79 9.61 -1.68
CA LYS A 51 21.46 8.45 -1.10
C LYS A 51 20.72 7.99 0.15
N PRO A 52 20.86 6.70 0.55
CA PRO A 52 20.36 6.25 1.84
C PRO A 52 20.87 7.13 2.97
N GLY A 53 19.98 7.55 3.85
CA GLY A 53 20.22 8.51 4.93
C GLY A 53 19.79 9.95 4.62
N ASP A 54 19.57 10.30 3.36
CA ASP A 54 19.15 11.66 2.99
C ASP A 54 17.69 11.92 3.36
N GLU A 55 17.41 13.15 3.80
CA GLU A 55 16.04 13.66 3.92
C GLU A 55 15.47 13.97 2.54
N VAL A 56 14.19 13.63 2.36
CA VAL A 56 13.41 13.84 1.14
C VAL A 56 12.08 14.51 1.47
N LYS A 57 11.67 15.46 0.64
CA LYS A 57 10.34 16.08 0.70
C LYS A 57 9.35 15.37 -0.21
N GLN A 58 8.06 15.51 0.07
CA GLN A 58 7.01 15.03 -0.80
C GLN A 58 7.18 15.58 -2.22
N GLY A 59 7.18 14.68 -3.21
CA GLY A 59 7.38 15.00 -4.62
C GLY A 59 8.85 15.23 -5.01
N GLU A 60 9.80 15.15 -4.08
CA GLU A 60 11.21 15.29 -4.39
C GLU A 60 11.74 14.08 -5.17
N VAL A 61 12.53 14.35 -6.21
CA VAL A 61 13.06 13.33 -7.12
C VAL A 61 14.23 12.60 -6.45
N ILE A 62 14.13 11.28 -6.40
CA ILE A 62 15.14 10.36 -5.86
C ILE A 62 16.04 9.85 -6.99
N ALA A 63 15.42 9.39 -8.09
CA ALA A 63 16.12 8.83 -9.25
C ALA A 63 15.28 9.00 -10.52
N GLU A 64 15.95 9.02 -11.67
CA GLU A 64 15.33 9.17 -12.98
C GLU A 64 15.82 8.10 -13.95
N LEU A 65 14.89 7.54 -14.71
CA LEU A 65 15.20 6.67 -15.85
C LEU A 65 15.58 7.50 -17.08
N ASP A 66 16.29 6.88 -18.01
CA ASP A 66 16.53 7.44 -19.32
C ASP A 66 15.23 7.44 -20.11
N VAL A 67 14.76 8.65 -20.39
CA VAL A 67 13.48 8.91 -21.07
C VAL A 67 13.68 9.32 -22.53
N SER A 68 14.90 9.17 -23.08
CA SER A 68 15.21 9.61 -24.44
C SER A 68 14.27 8.95 -25.47
N ASP A 69 14.02 7.66 -25.33
CA ASP A 69 13.11 6.92 -26.22
C ASP A 69 11.66 7.36 -26.07
N ILE A 70 11.19 7.54 -24.82
CA ILE A 70 9.81 7.99 -24.53
C ILE A 70 9.60 9.41 -25.08
N ARG A 71 10.59 10.32 -24.94
CA ARG A 71 10.52 11.68 -25.50
C ARG A 71 10.50 11.68 -27.02
N ASN A 72 11.26 10.78 -27.66
CA ASN A 72 11.23 10.66 -29.11
C ASN A 72 9.88 10.11 -29.61
N GLN A 73 9.31 9.13 -28.90
CA GLN A 73 7.96 8.62 -29.18
C GLN A 73 6.90 9.70 -28.98
N LEU A 74 6.99 10.50 -27.91
CA LEU A 74 6.07 11.62 -27.65
C LEU A 74 6.11 12.64 -28.78
N ARG A 75 7.31 13.03 -29.23
CA ARG A 75 7.47 13.94 -30.38
C ARG A 75 6.83 13.38 -31.65
N GLN A 76 6.97 12.08 -31.90
CA GLN A 76 6.36 11.42 -33.05
C GLN A 76 4.82 11.43 -32.96
N ALA A 77 4.26 11.11 -31.79
CA ALA A 77 2.82 11.15 -31.54
C ALA A 77 2.24 12.58 -31.68
N GLU A 78 2.98 13.60 -31.23
CA GLU A 78 2.60 15.02 -31.42
C GLU A 78 2.55 15.42 -32.90
N ILE A 79 3.47 14.92 -33.72
CA ILE A 79 3.48 15.15 -35.17
C ILE A 79 2.27 14.47 -35.82
N GLU A 80 1.96 13.24 -35.42
CA GLU A 80 0.80 12.50 -35.93
C GLU A 80 -0.52 13.18 -35.58
N PHE A 81 -0.67 13.63 -34.33
CA PHE A 81 -1.84 14.41 -33.89
C PHE A 81 -2.00 15.70 -34.71
N ARG A 82 -0.92 16.47 -34.90
CA ARG A 82 -0.96 17.70 -35.71
C ARG A 82 -1.32 17.42 -37.17
N THR A 83 -0.83 16.31 -37.71
CA THR A 83 -1.15 15.87 -39.07
C THR A 83 -2.63 15.51 -39.19
N ALA A 84 -3.17 14.72 -38.25
CA ALA A 84 -4.58 14.37 -38.20
C ALA A 84 -5.48 15.61 -38.07
N GLN A 85 -5.10 16.58 -37.23
CA GLN A 85 -5.81 17.86 -37.10
C GLN A 85 -5.80 18.65 -38.41
N THR A 86 -4.66 18.72 -39.09
CA THR A 86 -4.52 19.43 -40.36
C THR A 86 -5.39 18.79 -41.44
N ILE A 87 -5.41 17.45 -41.53
CA ILE A 87 -6.28 16.71 -42.46
C ILE A 87 -7.75 17.00 -42.16
N LEU A 88 -8.17 16.88 -40.90
CA LEU A 88 -9.56 17.18 -40.50
C LEU A 88 -9.95 18.62 -40.84
N SER A 89 -9.09 19.60 -40.53
CA SER A 89 -9.33 21.01 -40.83
C SER A 89 -9.47 21.27 -42.33
N ASN A 90 -8.56 20.72 -43.15
CA ASN A 90 -8.61 20.89 -44.60
C ASN A 90 -9.86 20.23 -45.21
N THR A 91 -10.24 19.05 -44.72
CA THR A 91 -11.46 18.35 -45.15
C THR A 91 -12.71 19.11 -44.75
N LEU A 92 -12.78 19.64 -43.52
CA LEU A 92 -13.92 20.45 -43.09
C LEU A 92 -14.04 21.74 -43.92
N GLN A 93 -12.92 22.38 -44.26
CA GLN A 93 -12.94 23.58 -45.09
C GLN A 93 -13.42 23.28 -46.51
N SER A 94 -12.93 22.20 -47.13
CA SER A 94 -13.38 21.80 -48.47
C SER A 94 -14.84 21.34 -48.46
N PHE A 95 -15.25 20.58 -47.45
CA PHE A 95 -16.63 20.15 -47.23
C PHE A 95 -17.58 21.34 -47.10
N THR A 96 -17.24 22.32 -46.24
CA THR A 96 -18.04 23.55 -46.04
C THR A 96 -18.23 24.29 -47.36
N ARG A 97 -17.16 24.41 -48.17
CA ARG A 97 -17.24 25.04 -49.49
C ARG A 97 -18.17 24.27 -50.44
N THR A 98 -18.09 22.95 -50.45
CA THR A 98 -18.94 22.10 -51.31
C THR A 98 -20.41 22.19 -50.91
N VAL A 99 -20.72 22.15 -49.60
CA VAL A 99 -22.08 22.37 -49.08
C VAL A 99 -22.60 23.75 -49.48
N GLN A 100 -21.77 24.80 -49.36
CA GLN A 100 -22.17 26.15 -49.72
C GLN A 100 -22.48 26.28 -51.23
N LEU A 101 -21.69 25.65 -52.09
CA LEU A 101 -21.96 25.62 -53.54
C LEU A 101 -23.26 24.86 -53.85
N ALA A 102 -23.47 23.70 -53.24
CA ALA A 102 -24.70 22.92 -53.44
C ALA A 102 -25.95 23.65 -52.92
N GLN A 103 -25.83 24.40 -51.82
CA GLN A 103 -26.91 25.25 -51.31
C GLN A 103 -27.26 26.34 -52.32
N LEU A 104 -26.26 26.99 -52.93
CA LEU A 104 -26.50 27.99 -53.98
C LEU A 104 -27.21 27.38 -55.19
N ASP A 105 -26.91 26.14 -55.57
CA ASP A 105 -27.60 25.44 -56.66
C ASP A 105 -29.08 25.17 -56.32
N VAL A 106 -29.37 24.75 -55.07
CA VAL A 106 -30.74 24.59 -54.57
C VAL A 106 -31.49 25.92 -54.60
N ASP A 107 -30.88 26.99 -54.10
CA ASP A 107 -31.47 28.33 -54.08
C ASP A 107 -31.79 28.83 -55.50
N GLN A 108 -30.88 28.60 -56.45
CA GLN A 108 -31.11 28.94 -57.86
C GLN A 108 -32.23 28.11 -58.49
N ALA A 109 -32.29 26.81 -58.21
CA ALA A 109 -33.37 25.95 -58.70
C ALA A 109 -34.73 26.37 -58.13
N GLN A 110 -34.76 26.73 -56.84
CA GLN A 110 -35.96 27.25 -56.17
C GLN A 110 -36.43 28.55 -56.82
N LEU A 111 -35.53 29.52 -57.04
CA LEU A 111 -35.86 30.78 -57.68
C LEU A 111 -36.42 30.60 -59.10
N LYS A 112 -35.87 29.66 -59.89
CA LYS A 112 -36.39 29.33 -61.23
C LYS A 112 -37.80 28.75 -61.15
N LEU A 113 -38.03 27.82 -60.24
CA LEU A 113 -39.34 27.21 -60.00
C LEU A 113 -40.36 28.27 -59.57
N ASP A 114 -40.02 29.13 -58.61
CA ASP A 114 -40.89 30.20 -58.12
C ASP A 114 -41.28 31.16 -59.24
N ALA A 115 -40.32 31.53 -60.10
CA ALA A 115 -40.58 32.37 -61.27
C ALA A 115 -41.51 31.67 -62.30
N ALA A 116 -41.34 30.36 -62.52
CA ALA A 116 -42.22 29.59 -63.40
C ALA A 116 -43.65 29.46 -62.85
N ILE A 117 -43.79 29.20 -61.55
CA ILE A 117 -45.09 29.16 -60.86
C ILE A 117 -45.78 30.53 -60.93
N ALA A 118 -45.05 31.62 -60.68
CA ALA A 118 -45.59 32.97 -60.76
C ALA A 118 -46.08 33.29 -62.19
N ARG A 119 -45.32 32.90 -63.21
CA ARG A 119 -45.74 33.02 -64.62
C ARG A 119 -46.98 32.19 -64.93
N SER A 120 -47.09 30.96 -64.42
CA SER A 120 -48.27 30.11 -64.62
C SER A 120 -49.57 30.72 -64.07
N LYS A 121 -49.48 31.52 -62.99
CA LYS A 121 -50.63 32.16 -62.32
C LYS A 121 -51.10 33.49 -62.96
N GLN A 122 -50.47 33.96 -64.04
CA GLN A 122 -50.87 35.21 -64.67
C GLN A 122 -52.28 35.12 -65.29
N PRO A 123 -53.18 36.09 -65.01
CA PRO A 123 -54.51 36.13 -65.62
C PRO A 123 -54.43 36.49 -67.11
N GLY A 124 -55.38 35.98 -67.91
CA GLY A 124 -55.53 36.33 -69.33
C GLY A 124 -54.76 35.46 -70.35
N ILE A 125 -54.14 34.37 -69.92
CA ILE A 125 -53.45 33.40 -70.80
C ILE A 125 -54.40 32.31 -71.31
N SER A 126 -54.13 31.77 -72.51
CA SER A 126 -54.90 30.68 -73.10
C SER A 126 -54.69 29.34 -72.37
N LEU A 127 -55.61 28.38 -72.57
CA LEU A 127 -55.52 27.04 -71.94
C LEU A 127 -54.24 26.30 -72.33
N ALA A 128 -53.83 26.40 -73.60
CA ALA A 128 -52.61 25.77 -74.11
C ALA A 128 -51.34 26.36 -73.47
N GLU A 129 -51.30 27.69 -73.31
CA GLU A 129 -50.19 28.38 -72.62
C GLU A 129 -50.11 28.00 -71.14
N LYS A 130 -51.27 27.87 -70.48
CA LYS A 130 -51.33 27.43 -69.08
C LYS A 130 -50.73 26.03 -68.91
N GLN A 131 -51.13 25.07 -69.74
CA GLN A 131 -50.60 23.70 -69.70
C GLN A 131 -49.09 23.65 -69.97
N ALA A 132 -48.59 24.45 -70.91
CA ALA A 132 -47.15 24.53 -71.18
C ALA A 132 -46.35 25.07 -69.97
N ARG A 133 -46.85 26.12 -69.31
CA ARG A 133 -46.21 26.69 -68.10
C ARG A 133 -46.28 25.74 -66.90
N GLU A 134 -47.37 24.99 -66.75
CA GLU A 134 -47.49 23.95 -65.72
C GLU A 134 -46.50 22.81 -65.93
N ALA A 135 -46.30 22.36 -67.18
CA ALA A 135 -45.29 21.36 -67.52
C ALA A 135 -43.85 21.85 -67.24
N GLU A 136 -43.56 23.12 -67.54
CA GLU A 136 -42.27 23.75 -67.19
C GLU A 136 -42.05 23.79 -65.67
N ALA A 137 -43.06 24.16 -64.90
CA ALA A 137 -42.97 24.17 -63.44
C ALA A 137 -42.73 22.76 -62.87
N GLN A 138 -43.40 21.73 -63.39
CA GLN A 138 -43.18 20.34 -63.00
C GLN A 138 -41.75 19.86 -63.32
N PHE A 139 -41.19 20.29 -64.47
CA PHE A 139 -39.80 19.98 -64.81
C PHE A 139 -38.82 20.64 -63.83
N LEU A 140 -39.00 21.92 -63.52
CA LEU A 140 -38.17 22.67 -62.57
C LEU A 140 -38.30 22.13 -61.14
N GLU A 141 -39.47 21.60 -60.76
CA GLU A 141 -39.66 20.92 -59.48
C GLU A 141 -38.78 19.66 -59.40
N LYS A 142 -38.68 18.88 -60.47
CA LYS A 142 -37.78 17.71 -60.53
C LYS A 142 -36.31 18.11 -60.50
N ASP A 143 -35.95 19.25 -61.09
CA ASP A 143 -34.58 19.77 -61.02
C ASP A 143 -34.22 20.26 -59.61
N LEU A 144 -35.14 20.93 -58.92
CA LEU A 144 -34.99 21.32 -57.52
C LEU A 144 -34.81 20.09 -56.62
N GLU A 145 -35.63 19.06 -56.82
CA GLU A 145 -35.52 17.81 -56.05
C GLU A 145 -34.14 17.15 -56.26
N ARG A 146 -33.65 17.10 -57.50
CA ARG A 146 -32.30 16.60 -57.79
C ARG A 146 -31.21 17.45 -57.12
N ALA A 147 -31.36 18.76 -57.05
CA ALA A 147 -30.42 19.64 -56.36
C ALA A 147 -30.41 19.37 -54.84
N ARG A 148 -31.59 19.16 -54.23
CA ARG A 148 -31.71 18.82 -52.80
C ARG A 148 -31.09 17.47 -52.45
N LEU A 149 -31.35 16.44 -53.26
CA LEU A 149 -30.75 15.12 -53.07
C LEU A 149 -29.22 15.18 -53.12
N LYS A 150 -28.64 15.96 -54.04
CA LYS A 150 -27.18 16.17 -54.08
C LYS A 150 -26.65 16.83 -52.81
N LEU A 151 -27.37 17.82 -52.27
CA LEU A 151 -26.98 18.49 -51.03
C LEU A 151 -27.02 17.53 -49.83
N GLU A 152 -28.04 16.67 -49.76
CA GLU A 152 -28.16 15.64 -48.72
C GLU A 152 -27.04 14.60 -48.81
N ASP A 153 -26.75 14.11 -50.02
CA ASP A 153 -25.63 13.19 -50.29
C ASP A 153 -24.30 13.81 -49.82
N ILE A 154 -24.06 15.08 -50.16
CA ILE A 154 -22.87 15.82 -49.68
C ILE A 154 -22.87 15.88 -48.15
N GLY A 155 -23.99 16.22 -47.51
CA GLY A 155 -24.10 16.33 -46.05
C GLY A 155 -23.67 15.04 -45.31
N SER A 156 -23.93 13.88 -45.91
CA SER A 156 -23.57 12.57 -45.35
C SER A 156 -22.15 12.09 -45.69
N SER A 157 -21.42 12.79 -46.56
CA SER A 157 -20.13 12.34 -47.11
C SER A 157 -18.92 12.57 -46.19
N LEU A 158 -19.09 13.27 -45.07
CA LEU A 158 -17.99 13.53 -44.13
C LEU A 158 -17.61 12.25 -43.39
N ASP A 159 -16.36 11.81 -43.57
CA ASP A 159 -15.85 10.60 -42.94
C ASP A 159 -15.67 10.79 -41.41
N PRO A 160 -16.43 10.06 -40.57
CA PRO A 160 -16.33 10.15 -39.12
C PRO A 160 -14.99 9.62 -38.57
N THR A 161 -14.24 8.84 -39.35
CA THR A 161 -12.93 8.33 -38.93
C THR A 161 -11.91 9.45 -38.73
N LEU A 162 -12.06 10.60 -39.38
CA LEU A 162 -11.15 11.74 -39.23
C LEU A 162 -11.14 12.28 -37.80
N VAL A 163 -12.31 12.43 -37.20
CA VAL A 163 -12.45 12.87 -35.79
C VAL A 163 -11.89 11.81 -34.87
N LYS A 164 -12.18 10.54 -35.15
CA LYS A 164 -11.64 9.40 -34.38
C LYS A 164 -10.11 9.38 -34.43
N ASN A 165 -9.49 9.65 -35.58
CA ASN A 165 -8.04 9.65 -35.74
C ASN A 165 -7.39 10.74 -34.87
N VAL A 166 -7.94 11.96 -34.88
CA VAL A 166 -7.47 13.05 -34.00
C VAL A 166 -7.55 12.61 -32.53
N GLU A 167 -8.67 12.01 -32.12
CA GLU A 167 -8.86 11.56 -30.75
C GLU A 167 -7.90 10.42 -30.36
N THR A 168 -7.70 9.43 -31.24
CA THR A 168 -6.75 8.34 -30.98
C THR A 168 -5.31 8.83 -30.89
N SER A 169 -4.91 9.80 -31.71
CA SER A 169 -3.58 10.41 -31.63
C SER A 169 -3.42 11.23 -30.34
N ARG A 170 -4.48 11.90 -29.88
CA ARG A 170 -4.48 12.61 -28.58
C ARG A 170 -4.27 11.65 -27.41
N ILE A 171 -4.99 10.52 -27.42
CA ILE A 171 -4.85 9.48 -26.39
C ILE A 171 -3.43 8.89 -26.37
N SER A 172 -2.81 8.73 -27.55
CA SER A 172 -1.42 8.26 -27.66
C SER A 172 -0.43 9.23 -26.99
N ILE A 173 -0.61 10.55 -27.17
CA ILE A 173 0.17 11.58 -26.49
C ILE A 173 0.00 11.48 -24.98
N GLU A 174 -1.24 11.40 -24.50
CA GLU A 174 -1.57 11.31 -23.07
C GLU A 174 -0.91 10.09 -22.42
N ALA A 175 -0.98 8.92 -23.06
CA ALA A 175 -0.33 7.70 -22.58
C ALA A 175 1.20 7.81 -22.51
N LEU A 176 1.83 8.51 -23.46
CA LEU A 176 3.27 8.74 -23.47
C LEU A 176 3.71 9.77 -22.42
N GLN A 177 2.89 10.79 -22.16
CA GLN A 177 3.12 11.74 -21.07
C GLN A 177 3.02 11.07 -19.70
N ASP A 178 2.01 10.21 -19.50
CA ASP A 178 1.89 9.40 -18.29
C ASP A 178 3.09 8.49 -18.08
N LYS A 179 3.54 7.82 -19.15
CA LYS A 179 4.74 6.98 -19.10
C LYS A 179 5.99 7.79 -18.74
N LEU A 180 6.10 9.03 -19.24
CA LEU A 180 7.18 9.95 -18.91
C LEU A 180 7.14 10.36 -17.43
N GLY A 181 5.97 10.70 -16.89
CA GLY A 181 5.82 11.03 -15.48
C GLY A 181 6.21 9.87 -14.55
N ARG A 182 5.86 8.65 -14.96
CA ARG A 182 6.19 7.40 -14.24
C ARG A 182 7.64 6.93 -14.42
N ALA A 183 8.44 7.62 -15.21
CA ALA A 183 9.87 7.35 -15.38
C ALA A 183 10.74 8.04 -14.31
N THR A 184 10.12 8.78 -13.40
CA THR A 184 10.79 9.44 -12.27
C THR A 184 10.34 8.77 -10.97
N LEU A 185 11.31 8.50 -10.09
CA LEU A 185 11.06 7.97 -8.75
C LEU A 185 11.03 9.15 -7.78
N VAL A 186 9.85 9.43 -7.20
CA VAL A 186 9.63 10.55 -6.28
C VAL A 186 9.23 10.07 -4.90
N ALA A 187 9.55 10.84 -3.87
CA ALA A 187 9.13 10.55 -2.50
C ALA A 187 7.62 10.84 -2.30
N PRO A 188 6.84 9.92 -1.74
CA PRO A 188 5.38 10.09 -1.57
C PRO A 188 5.00 11.02 -0.41
N PHE A 189 5.92 11.26 0.53
CA PHE A 189 5.76 12.12 1.70
C PHE A 189 7.13 12.60 2.19
N ASP A 190 7.14 13.59 3.08
CA ASP A 190 8.34 14.06 3.76
C ASP A 190 8.90 12.96 4.68
N GLY A 191 10.16 12.57 4.47
CA GLY A 191 10.78 11.49 5.24
C GLY A 191 12.27 11.31 5.00
N VAL A 192 12.78 10.15 5.42
CA VAL A 192 14.18 9.76 5.22
C VAL A 192 14.24 8.57 4.27
N LEU A 193 15.13 8.64 3.29
CA LEU A 193 15.40 7.53 2.39
C LEU A 193 16.23 6.47 3.12
N THR A 194 15.63 5.37 3.55
CA THR A 194 16.32 4.34 4.34
C THR A 194 17.06 3.33 3.48
N GLU A 195 16.54 3.05 2.29
CA GLU A 195 17.13 2.11 1.34
C GLU A 195 17.06 2.68 -0.08
N LEU A 196 18.11 2.43 -0.87
CA LEU A 196 18.16 2.72 -2.30
C LEU A 196 19.02 1.67 -3.00
N ALA A 197 18.37 0.76 -3.73
CA ALA A 197 18.99 -0.34 -4.46
C ALA A 197 19.10 -0.01 -5.96
N VAL A 198 19.46 1.24 -6.28
CA VAL A 198 19.54 1.74 -7.66
C VAL A 198 20.85 2.47 -7.89
N VAL A 199 21.48 2.16 -9.02
CA VAL A 199 22.72 2.82 -9.47
C VAL A 199 22.57 3.28 -10.91
N VAL A 200 23.29 4.36 -11.25
CA VAL A 200 23.33 4.88 -12.62
C VAL A 200 23.81 3.78 -13.57
N GLY A 201 23.06 3.58 -14.65
CA GLY A 201 23.34 2.58 -15.67
C GLY A 201 22.69 1.21 -15.44
N MET A 202 22.07 0.98 -14.29
CA MET A 202 21.30 -0.23 -14.03
C MET A 202 19.98 -0.23 -14.82
N SER A 203 19.57 -1.39 -15.34
CA SER A 203 18.23 -1.57 -15.89
C SER A 203 17.24 -1.80 -14.74
N SER A 204 16.15 -1.05 -14.74
CA SER A 204 15.06 -1.20 -13.77
C SER A 204 14.00 -2.16 -14.30
N THR A 205 13.53 -3.06 -13.45
CA THR A 205 12.34 -3.89 -13.70
C THR A 205 11.11 -3.26 -13.03
N PRO A 206 9.95 -3.22 -13.71
CA PRO A 206 8.72 -2.70 -13.11
C PRO A 206 8.34 -3.41 -11.82
N LEU A 207 7.82 -2.65 -10.84
CA LEU A 207 7.33 -3.14 -9.55
C LEU A 207 8.39 -3.80 -8.65
N GLU A 208 9.65 -3.77 -9.05
CA GLU A 208 10.75 -4.14 -8.19
C GLU A 208 10.96 -3.06 -7.13
N ARG A 209 11.09 -3.48 -5.88
CA ARG A 209 11.39 -2.56 -4.77
C ARG A 209 12.80 -2.02 -4.96
N VAL A 210 12.89 -0.72 -5.22
CA VAL A 210 14.16 -0.04 -5.44
C VAL A 210 14.52 0.97 -4.36
N ALA A 211 13.54 1.49 -3.62
CA ALA A 211 13.79 2.41 -2.53
C ALA A 211 12.79 2.23 -1.39
N VAL A 212 13.13 2.70 -0.20
CA VAL A 212 12.22 2.76 0.94
C VAL A 212 12.33 4.14 1.57
N VAL A 213 11.19 4.82 1.70
CA VAL A 213 11.09 6.11 2.39
C VAL A 213 10.31 5.90 3.68
N SER A 214 10.85 6.40 4.78
CA SER A 214 10.29 6.23 6.12
C SER A 214 10.02 7.58 6.78
N LYS A 215 8.87 7.73 7.45
CA LYS A 215 8.58 8.96 8.19
C LYS A 215 9.42 9.04 9.48
N PRO A 216 10.08 10.17 9.75
CA PRO A 216 10.76 10.39 11.02
C PRO A 216 9.76 10.57 12.16
N GLY A 217 10.15 10.13 13.36
CA GLY A 217 9.46 10.47 14.62
C GLY A 217 8.47 9.45 15.18
N ARG A 218 8.13 8.37 14.46
CA ARG A 218 7.36 7.25 15.04
C ARG A 218 8.09 5.95 14.80
N ILE A 219 8.62 5.38 15.88
CA ILE A 219 9.37 4.12 15.86
C ILE A 219 8.59 3.10 16.68
N GLU A 220 8.46 1.91 16.14
CA GLU A 220 7.94 0.74 16.85
C GLU A 220 9.03 -0.31 17.02
N LEU A 221 8.85 -1.18 18.00
CA LEU A 221 9.69 -2.35 18.19
C LEU A 221 8.99 -3.57 17.61
N VAL A 222 9.72 -4.31 16.77
CA VAL A 222 9.23 -5.49 16.08
C VAL A 222 10.01 -6.70 16.56
N ALA A 223 9.33 -7.72 17.05
CA ALA A 223 9.94 -8.97 17.51
C ALA A 223 9.37 -10.18 16.76
N GLU A 224 10.25 -11.09 16.35
CA GLU A 224 9.88 -12.40 15.83
C GLU A 224 9.92 -13.41 16.99
N LEU A 225 8.75 -13.86 17.44
CA LEU A 225 8.62 -14.77 18.59
C LEU A 225 8.10 -16.15 18.17
N SER A 226 8.37 -17.15 19.01
CA SER A 226 7.80 -18.48 18.87
C SER A 226 6.27 -18.44 19.08
N SER A 227 5.55 -19.44 18.56
CA SER A 227 4.10 -19.55 18.77
C SER A 227 3.71 -19.79 20.22
N GLU A 228 4.61 -20.31 21.05
CA GLU A 228 4.36 -20.51 22.48
C GLU A 228 4.43 -19.19 23.22
N THR A 229 5.53 -18.45 23.03
CA THR A 229 5.74 -17.13 23.63
C THR A 229 4.68 -16.13 23.18
N SER A 230 4.31 -16.14 21.90
CA SER A 230 3.28 -15.25 21.37
C SER A 230 1.88 -15.50 21.93
N LYS A 231 1.56 -16.71 22.42
CA LYS A 231 0.25 -17.01 23.03
C LYS A 231 0.11 -16.44 24.44
N GLU A 232 1.23 -16.17 25.10
CA GLU A 232 1.26 -15.61 26.45
C GLU A 232 1.13 -14.07 26.45
N LEU A 233 1.26 -13.45 25.28
CA LEU A 233 1.17 -12.00 25.09
C LEU A 233 -0.23 -11.60 24.65
N SER A 234 -0.66 -10.42 25.09
CA SER A 234 -1.96 -9.83 24.73
C SER A 234 -1.80 -8.41 24.19
N VAL A 235 -2.67 -8.02 23.26
CA VAL A 235 -2.76 -6.62 22.80
C VAL A 235 -3.18 -5.72 23.96
N GLY A 236 -2.56 -4.54 24.06
CA GLY A 236 -2.76 -3.58 25.16
C GLY A 236 -1.92 -3.86 26.41
N GLN A 237 -1.12 -4.93 26.40
CA GLN A 237 -0.28 -5.27 27.55
C GLN A 237 0.91 -4.30 27.67
N PRO A 238 1.16 -3.72 28.86
CA PRO A 238 2.31 -2.87 29.09
C PRO A 238 3.59 -3.72 29.13
N VAL A 239 4.66 -3.16 28.57
CA VAL A 239 5.99 -3.77 28.55
C VAL A 239 7.03 -2.77 28.99
N THR A 240 8.12 -3.28 29.55
CA THR A 240 9.31 -2.49 29.84
C THR A 240 10.35 -2.79 28.79
N VAL A 241 10.94 -1.75 28.22
CA VAL A 241 11.94 -1.88 27.16
C VAL A 241 13.27 -1.34 27.67
N ARG A 242 14.35 -2.08 27.39
CA ARG A 242 15.72 -1.69 27.67
C ARG A 242 16.57 -1.83 26.41
N LEU A 243 17.34 -0.80 26.05
CA LEU A 243 18.19 -0.88 24.86
C LEU A 243 19.35 -1.86 25.05
N ALA A 244 19.63 -2.68 24.03
CA ALA A 244 20.72 -3.63 24.11
C ALA A 244 22.10 -2.94 24.05
N ASN A 245 22.20 -1.82 23.34
CA ASN A 245 23.41 -0.99 23.24
C ASN A 245 23.56 0.01 24.40
N ASN A 246 22.48 0.33 25.12
CA ASN A 246 22.51 1.22 26.27
C ASN A 246 21.53 0.74 27.37
N PRO A 247 21.97 -0.18 28.24
CA PRO A 247 21.11 -0.79 29.25
C PRO A 247 20.55 0.17 30.31
N GLU A 248 21.11 1.38 30.45
CA GLU A 248 20.62 2.40 31.40
C GLU A 248 19.36 3.10 30.89
N VAL A 249 19.11 3.06 29.58
CA VAL A 249 17.92 3.63 28.95
C VAL A 249 16.79 2.62 29.05
N ILE A 250 15.83 2.94 29.92
CA ILE A 250 14.62 2.16 30.17
C ILE A 250 13.41 3.04 29.92
N PHE A 251 12.44 2.53 29.16
CA PHE A 251 11.17 3.20 28.89
C PHE A 251 10.03 2.20 28.80
N GLY A 252 8.80 2.70 28.88
CA GLY A 252 7.60 1.89 28.73
C GLY A 252 7.23 1.70 27.26
N GLY A 253 6.31 0.77 27.05
CA GLY A 253 5.64 0.59 25.78
C GLY A 253 4.41 -0.28 25.94
N VAL A 254 3.66 -0.42 24.86
CA VAL A 254 2.43 -1.22 24.83
C VAL A 254 2.44 -2.13 23.61
N ILE A 255 2.08 -3.40 23.81
CA ILE A 255 1.92 -4.34 22.71
C ILE A 255 0.69 -3.90 21.89
N GLN A 256 0.92 -3.41 20.68
CA GLN A 256 -0.18 -3.04 19.76
C GLN A 256 -0.72 -4.23 19.01
N ARG A 257 0.12 -5.21 18.71
CA ARG A 257 -0.26 -6.34 17.87
C ARG A 257 0.52 -7.59 18.23
N VAL A 258 -0.21 -8.70 18.32
CA VAL A 258 0.35 -10.05 18.37
C VAL A 258 -0.09 -10.85 17.14
N PRO A 259 0.70 -11.84 16.71
CA PRO A 259 0.34 -12.74 15.61
C PRO A 259 -1.01 -13.42 15.77
N ALA A 260 -1.84 -13.34 14.72
CA ALA A 260 -3.07 -14.12 14.62
C ALA A 260 -2.76 -15.54 14.12
N ALA A 261 -3.48 -16.55 14.64
CA ALA A 261 -3.33 -17.93 14.18
C ALA A 261 -3.69 -18.05 12.69
N GLY A 262 -2.69 -18.34 11.84
CA GLY A 262 -2.88 -18.59 10.40
C GLY A 262 -2.50 -17.46 9.43
N GLY A 263 -1.94 -16.34 9.92
CA GLY A 263 -1.52 -15.23 9.07
C GLY A 263 -0.24 -15.48 8.25
N ALA A 264 0.00 -14.65 7.23
CA ALA A 264 1.21 -14.69 6.39
C ALA A 264 2.49 -14.41 7.19
N ARG A 265 3.70 -14.56 6.61
CA ARG A 265 4.98 -14.28 7.32
C ARG A 265 5.03 -12.92 8.02
N ALA A 266 4.46 -11.87 7.43
CA ALA A 266 4.36 -10.54 8.02
C ALA A 266 3.39 -10.45 9.22
N ASP A 267 2.49 -11.42 9.37
CA ASP A 267 1.56 -11.52 10.50
C ASP A 267 2.16 -12.28 11.69
N ARG A 268 3.40 -12.77 11.61
CA ARG A 268 4.09 -13.49 12.71
C ARG A 268 4.92 -12.59 13.63
N LEU A 269 4.86 -11.28 13.42
CA LEU A 269 5.63 -10.31 14.18
C LEU A 269 4.78 -9.70 15.30
N VAL A 270 5.36 -9.59 16.50
CA VAL A 270 4.81 -8.80 17.59
C VAL A 270 5.26 -7.35 17.40
N ARG A 271 4.31 -6.41 17.44
CA ARG A 271 4.58 -4.97 17.33
C ARG A 271 4.29 -4.27 18.64
N ILE A 272 5.26 -3.49 19.09
CA ILE A 272 5.22 -2.76 20.35
C ILE A 272 5.37 -1.28 20.02
N GLN A 273 4.36 -0.51 20.40
CA GLN A 273 4.47 0.94 20.43
C GLN A 273 5.30 1.34 21.63
N VAL A 274 6.23 2.25 21.39
CA VAL A 274 7.09 2.83 22.42
C VAL A 274 6.51 4.17 22.85
N ASP A 275 6.71 4.54 24.11
CA ASP A 275 6.32 5.86 24.64
C ASP A 275 7.03 7.01 23.87
N GLU A 276 6.36 8.16 23.73
CA GLU A 276 6.82 9.27 22.85
C GLU A 276 8.13 9.94 23.31
N ASP A 277 8.48 9.81 24.58
CA ASP A 277 9.71 10.32 25.18
C ASP A 277 10.93 9.41 24.95
N ALA A 278 10.71 8.21 24.40
CA ALA A 278 11.79 7.28 24.09
C ALA A 278 12.66 7.81 22.94
N LYS A 279 13.91 8.14 23.27
CA LYS A 279 14.96 8.42 22.28
C LYS A 279 15.47 7.11 21.70
N LEU A 280 14.73 6.60 20.71
CA LEU A 280 15.07 5.38 19.99
C LEU A 280 15.55 5.75 18.58
N GLU A 281 16.66 5.16 18.15
CA GLU A 281 17.09 5.21 16.76
C GLU A 281 16.56 3.97 16.02
N THR A 282 16.36 4.08 14.71
CA THR A 282 15.92 2.94 13.88
C THR A 282 17.04 1.90 13.75
N GLY A 283 16.68 0.62 13.67
CA GLY A 283 17.63 -0.50 13.55
C GLY A 283 18.27 -1.00 14.85
N VAL A 284 18.08 -0.32 15.98
CA VAL A 284 18.57 -0.72 17.30
C VAL A 284 17.83 -1.96 17.83
N LYS A 285 18.56 -2.86 18.50
CA LYS A 285 17.98 -3.99 19.23
C LYS A 285 17.64 -3.57 20.65
N ALA A 286 16.47 -3.97 21.13
CA ALA A 286 16.00 -3.75 22.49
C ALA A 286 15.54 -5.06 23.12
N ILE A 287 15.72 -5.18 24.42
CA ILE A 287 15.19 -6.25 25.24
C ILE A 287 13.86 -5.77 25.80
N VAL A 288 12.80 -6.54 25.54
CA VAL A 288 11.45 -6.24 25.96
C VAL A 288 11.05 -7.26 27.01
N THR A 289 10.62 -6.76 28.17
CA THR A 289 10.10 -7.56 29.27
C THR A 289 8.60 -7.33 29.39
N ALA A 290 7.81 -8.38 29.17
CA ALA A 290 6.36 -8.36 29.25
C ALA A 290 5.90 -9.16 30.49
N MET A 291 5.11 -8.54 31.37
CA MET A 291 4.56 -9.22 32.55
C MET A 291 3.32 -10.04 32.16
N THR A 292 3.43 -11.37 32.11
CA THR A 292 2.37 -12.29 31.66
C THR A 292 1.55 -12.90 32.81
N GLY A 293 1.85 -12.53 34.06
CA GLY A 293 1.03 -12.88 35.22
C GLY A 293 1.55 -12.24 36.50
N ARG A 294 0.62 -11.83 37.37
CA ARG A 294 0.92 -11.29 38.70
C ARG A 294 -0.04 -11.89 39.73
N ARG A 295 0.52 -12.36 40.84
CA ARG A 295 -0.21 -12.83 42.02
C ARG A 295 0.41 -12.22 43.26
N ASP A 296 -0.37 -11.39 43.93
CA ASP A 296 -0.01 -10.78 45.21
C ASP A 296 -0.48 -11.69 46.36
N ASP A 297 0.32 -11.74 47.43
CA ASP A 297 0.00 -12.45 48.68
C ASP A 297 -0.32 -13.95 48.55
N VAL A 298 0.48 -14.68 47.76
CA VAL A 298 0.33 -16.13 47.55
C VAL A 298 1.48 -16.92 48.18
N LEU A 299 1.20 -18.17 48.59
CA LEU A 299 2.25 -19.09 49.04
C LEU A 299 3.16 -19.41 47.85
N TRP A 300 4.47 -19.21 48.02
CA TRP A 300 5.43 -19.49 46.95
C TRP A 300 6.61 -20.30 47.45
N ILE A 301 7.19 -21.05 46.52
CA ILE A 301 8.43 -21.81 46.71
C ILE A 301 9.37 -21.54 45.54
N PRO A 302 10.70 -21.67 45.71
CA PRO A 302 11.62 -21.57 44.60
C PRO A 302 11.34 -22.64 43.56
N ALA A 303 11.33 -22.27 42.27
CA ALA A 303 11.06 -23.21 41.17
C ALA A 303 12.00 -24.43 41.15
N SER A 304 13.23 -24.26 41.63
CA SER A 304 14.23 -25.34 41.78
C SER A 304 13.81 -26.45 42.76
N THR A 305 12.89 -26.20 43.70
CA THR A 305 12.44 -27.17 44.71
C THR A 305 11.37 -28.14 44.19
N VAL A 306 10.72 -27.80 43.08
CA VAL A 306 9.65 -28.61 42.48
C VAL A 306 10.25 -29.78 41.71
N ARG A 307 9.81 -31.01 42.04
CA ARG A 307 10.21 -32.22 41.35
C ARG A 307 9.03 -32.79 40.56
N THR A 308 9.30 -33.20 39.32
CA THR A 308 8.27 -33.80 38.45
C THR A 308 8.62 -35.26 38.18
N TYR A 309 7.75 -36.20 38.55
CA TYR A 309 7.91 -37.62 38.27
C TYR A 309 6.62 -38.21 37.68
N ARG A 310 6.71 -38.78 36.47
CA ARG A 310 5.57 -39.36 35.73
C ARG A 310 4.35 -38.41 35.64
N GLY A 311 4.60 -37.11 35.46
CA GLY A 311 3.56 -36.08 35.35
C GLY A 311 2.97 -35.59 36.67
N ARG A 312 3.41 -36.12 37.82
CA ARG A 312 3.05 -35.60 39.14
C ARG A 312 4.12 -34.63 39.65
N GLN A 313 3.67 -33.51 40.19
CA GLN A 313 4.53 -32.49 40.80
C GLN A 313 4.51 -32.65 42.31
N PHE A 314 5.69 -32.76 42.92
CA PHE A 314 5.85 -32.92 44.36
C PHE A 314 7.08 -32.16 44.85
N VAL A 315 7.10 -31.87 46.15
CA VAL A 315 8.22 -31.24 46.85
C VAL A 315 8.64 -32.11 48.03
N VAL A 316 9.86 -31.93 48.51
CA VAL A 316 10.34 -32.60 49.72
C VAL A 316 10.27 -31.60 50.87
N VAL A 317 9.41 -31.87 51.86
CA VAL A 317 9.28 -31.07 53.07
C VAL A 317 10.09 -31.70 54.19
N GLN A 318 10.90 -30.90 54.88
CA GLN A 318 11.61 -31.28 56.09
C GLN A 318 10.76 -30.91 57.32
N ASN A 319 10.46 -31.91 58.14
CA ASN A 319 9.77 -31.73 59.41
C ASN A 319 10.73 -31.18 60.48
N PRO A 320 10.21 -30.61 61.59
CA PRO A 320 11.05 -30.11 62.69
C PRO A 320 11.93 -31.17 63.36
N ASP A 321 11.59 -32.46 63.20
CA ASP A 321 12.35 -33.63 63.70
C ASP A 321 13.50 -34.05 62.76
N GLY A 322 13.71 -33.32 61.66
CA GLY A 322 14.74 -33.59 60.66
C GLY A 322 14.33 -34.62 59.60
N THR A 323 13.17 -35.26 59.70
CA THR A 323 12.68 -36.22 58.71
C THR A 323 12.16 -35.52 57.45
N GLN A 324 12.30 -36.17 56.30
CA GLN A 324 11.85 -35.64 55.00
C GLN A 324 10.65 -36.43 54.50
N ARG A 325 9.60 -35.73 54.05
CA ARG A 325 8.42 -36.33 53.41
C ARG A 325 8.18 -35.72 52.02
N ARG A 326 7.69 -36.55 51.10
CA ARG A 326 7.24 -36.08 49.78
C ARG A 326 5.80 -35.62 49.89
N VAL A 327 5.54 -34.39 49.43
CA VAL A 327 4.21 -33.80 49.44
C VAL A 327 3.85 -33.46 48.00
N ASP A 328 2.76 -34.04 47.52
CA ASP A 328 2.19 -33.69 46.22
C ASP A 328 1.63 -32.27 46.32
N VAL A 329 1.97 -31.41 45.35
CA VAL A 329 1.57 -30.00 45.34
C VAL A 329 0.81 -29.66 44.08
N LYS A 330 -0.20 -28.81 44.22
CA LYS A 330 -0.89 -28.20 43.09
C LYS A 330 -0.32 -26.82 42.85
N LEU A 331 0.30 -26.62 41.70
CA LEU A 331 0.96 -25.36 41.37
C LEU A 331 0.04 -24.43 40.59
N GLY A 332 0.21 -23.13 40.80
CA GLY A 332 -0.49 -22.04 40.11
C GLY A 332 0.41 -21.35 39.09
N LEU A 333 0.55 -20.03 39.22
CA LEU A 333 1.45 -19.22 38.41
C LEU A 333 2.91 -19.65 38.60
N THR A 334 3.54 -20.12 37.52
CA THR A 334 4.95 -20.51 37.49
C THR A 334 5.79 -19.38 36.89
N ALA A 335 6.65 -18.76 37.70
CA ALA A 335 7.69 -17.85 37.24
C ALA A 335 9.06 -18.55 37.20
N THR A 336 10.09 -17.87 36.69
CA THR A 336 11.44 -18.42 36.51
C THR A 336 12.10 -18.81 37.84
N ASP A 337 11.90 -17.99 38.88
CA ASP A 337 12.50 -18.16 40.20
C ASP A 337 11.49 -18.67 41.25
N ARG A 338 10.22 -18.27 41.14
CA ARG A 338 9.15 -18.59 42.11
C ARG A 338 8.00 -19.33 41.46
N VAL A 339 7.37 -20.21 42.23
CA VAL A 339 6.13 -20.89 41.81
C VAL A 339 5.07 -20.74 42.88
N GLU A 340 3.89 -20.32 42.48
CA GLU A 340 2.71 -20.26 43.34
C GLU A 340 2.24 -21.68 43.70
N VAL A 341 1.93 -21.89 44.98
CA VAL A 341 1.38 -23.14 45.51
C VAL A 341 -0.09 -22.90 45.85
N LEU A 342 -0.97 -23.58 45.14
CA LEU A 342 -2.42 -23.52 45.35
C LEU A 342 -2.90 -24.51 46.40
N ASP A 343 -2.23 -25.66 46.51
CA ASP A 343 -2.57 -26.72 47.46
C ASP A 343 -1.35 -27.61 47.79
N GLY A 344 -1.35 -28.18 48.99
CA GLY A 344 -0.37 -29.16 49.47
C GLY A 344 0.66 -28.64 50.48
N LEU A 345 0.86 -27.32 50.64
CA LEU A 345 1.80 -26.74 51.61
C LEU A 345 1.15 -25.66 52.47
N ASN A 346 1.67 -25.50 53.69
CA ASN A 346 1.30 -24.41 54.59
C ASN A 346 2.42 -23.38 54.72
N GLU A 347 2.06 -22.18 55.15
CA GLU A 347 3.02 -21.15 55.50
C GLU A 347 3.92 -21.61 56.67
N GLY A 348 5.23 -21.45 56.51
CA GLY A 348 6.24 -21.90 57.47
C GLY A 348 6.83 -23.29 57.20
N ASP A 349 6.27 -24.07 56.26
CA ASP A 349 6.85 -25.37 55.87
C ASP A 349 8.27 -25.19 55.28
N VAL A 350 9.19 -26.11 55.57
CA VAL A 350 10.57 -26.06 55.05
C VAL A 350 10.72 -27.03 53.89
N VAL A 351 10.93 -26.52 52.68
CA VAL A 351 11.16 -27.34 51.48
C VAL A 351 12.66 -27.49 51.19
N VAL A 352 13.05 -28.68 50.72
CA VAL A 352 14.45 -29.04 50.44
C VAL A 352 14.68 -29.10 48.93
N ALA A 353 15.74 -28.43 48.47
CA ALA A 353 16.15 -28.47 47.07
C ALA A 353 16.64 -29.86 46.62
N PRO A 354 16.68 -30.13 45.29
CA PRO A 354 17.23 -31.36 44.69
C PRO A 354 18.62 -31.76 45.17
#